data_AF-A0A2M9GS10-F1
#
_entry.id   AF-A0A2M9GS10-F1
#
_cell.length_a   1.000
_cell.length_b   1.000
_cell.length_c   1.000
_cell.angle_alpha   90.00
_cell.angle_beta   90.00
_cell.angle_gamma   90.00
#
_symmetry.space_group_name_H-M   'P 1'
#
loop_
_entity.id
_entity.type
_entity.pdbx_description
1 polymer ?
#
loop_
_entity_poly.entity_id
_entity_poly.type
_entity_poly.pdbx_seq_one_letter_code
_entity_poly.pdbx_strand_id
1 'polypeptide(L)'
;MEKIVSQLTPDGFYVGPAIADMSPLEPGVFLMPGGAIDIAPPDRQEPGKRYRLEDGRWTALDIPGFDSSRETGLPSEEHQDLAARVRRDVLLEHAGLRMAPLQDAVDLGIATNAEQESLTAWKTYRVHLNRVPDQAGYPAAIDWPIEPA
;
A
#
# COMPACT_ATOMS: atom_id res chain seq x y z
N MET A 1 32.74 -5.65 12.11
CA MET A 1 32.43 -6.22 10.78
C MET A 1 31.29 -7.18 11.00
N GLU A 2 30.23 -7.03 10.22
CA GLU A 2 28.96 -7.75 10.38
C GLU A 2 28.84 -8.80 9.27
N LYS A 3 28.29 -9.97 9.61
CA LYS A 3 27.99 -11.04 8.66
C LYS A 3 26.50 -11.35 8.70
N ILE A 4 25.86 -11.44 7.53
CA ILE A 4 24.47 -11.86 7.44
C ILE A 4 24.43 -13.40 7.51
N VAL A 5 23.67 -13.92 8.46
CA VAL A 5 23.47 -15.33 8.75
C VAL A 5 21.98 -15.65 8.75
N SER A 6 21.62 -16.93 8.84
CA SER A 6 20.22 -17.37 8.71
C SER A 6 19.65 -17.86 10.03
N GLN A 7 18.57 -17.24 10.50
CA GLN A 7 17.83 -17.70 11.67
C GLN A 7 16.87 -18.83 11.30
N LEU A 8 16.84 -19.87 12.13
CA LEU A 8 15.95 -21.02 11.98
C LEU A 8 14.96 -21.11 13.13
N THR A 9 13.80 -21.73 12.88
CA THR A 9 12.92 -22.25 13.91
C THR A 9 13.53 -23.48 14.59
N PRO A 10 13.05 -23.89 15.77
CA PRO A 10 13.45 -25.16 16.39
C PRO A 10 13.23 -26.39 15.49
N ASP A 11 12.26 -26.32 14.58
CA ASP A 11 11.96 -27.36 13.59
C ASP A 11 12.88 -27.31 12.35
N GLY A 12 13.82 -26.36 12.30
CA GLY A 12 14.83 -26.22 11.26
C GLY A 12 14.38 -25.45 10.01
N PHE A 13 13.28 -24.71 10.07
CA PHE A 13 12.84 -23.86 8.95
C PHE A 13 13.40 -22.46 9.07
N TYR A 14 13.81 -21.88 7.95
CA TYR A 14 14.25 -20.49 7.85
C TYR A 14 13.16 -19.53 8.33
N VAL A 15 13.55 -18.60 9.20
CA VAL A 15 12.71 -17.52 9.73
C VAL A 15 13.04 -16.19 9.06
N GLY A 16 14.33 -15.87 8.96
CA GLY A 16 14.77 -14.56 8.50
C GLY A 16 16.30 -14.38 8.59
N PRO A 17 16.81 -13.28 8.01
CA PRO A 17 18.21 -12.93 8.13
C PRO A 17 18.51 -12.46 9.56
N ALA A 18 19.68 -12.79 10.07
CA ALA A 18 20.21 -12.29 11.33
C ALA A 18 21.64 -11.76 11.11
N ILE A 19 22.08 -10.88 12.00
CA ILE A 19 23.42 -10.31 11.96
C ILE A 19 24.28 -11.04 12.99
N ALA A 20 25.43 -11.54 12.56
CA ALA A 20 26.49 -12.05 13.41
C ALA A 20 27.63 -11.03 13.47
N ASP A 21 27.99 -10.64 14.69
CA ASP A 21 29.04 -9.67 14.95
C ASP A 21 30.39 -10.37 15.11
N MET A 22 31.45 -9.75 14.59
CA MET A 22 32.82 -10.23 14.87
C MET A 22 33.14 -10.09 16.38
N SER A 23 33.71 -11.14 16.97
CA SER A 23 34.15 -11.14 18.35
C SER A 23 35.19 -10.04 18.59
N PRO A 24 35.02 -9.18 19.61
CA PRO A 24 36.00 -8.17 19.96
C PRO A 24 37.27 -8.76 20.58
N LEU A 25 37.22 -10.02 21.03
CA LEU A 25 38.33 -10.72 21.68
C LEU A 25 39.12 -11.60 20.70
N GLU A 26 38.48 -12.08 19.63
CA GLU A 26 39.03 -13.05 18.70
C GLU A 26 38.79 -12.59 17.25
N PRO A 27 39.76 -11.89 16.64
CA PRO A 27 39.65 -11.44 15.27
C PRO A 27 39.39 -12.60 14.30
N GLY A 28 38.33 -12.50 13.49
CA GLY A 28 37.92 -13.52 12.54
C GLY A 28 36.90 -14.54 13.07
N VAL A 29 36.60 -14.54 14.38
CA VAL A 29 35.50 -15.33 14.96
C VAL A 29 34.23 -14.49 14.98
N PHE A 30 33.11 -15.04 14.53
CA PHE A 30 31.80 -14.36 14.54
C PHE A 30 30.90 -14.96 15.64
N LEU A 31 30.25 -14.08 16.40
CA LEU A 31 29.28 -14.42 17.44
C LEU A 31 27.95 -14.74 16.77
N MET A 32 27.60 -16.02 16.74
CA MET A 32 26.35 -16.50 16.14
C MET A 32 25.17 -16.27 17.07
N PRO A 33 24.10 -15.58 16.61
CA PRO A 33 22.85 -15.47 17.36
C PRO A 33 22.24 -16.85 17.65
N GLY A 34 21.51 -16.96 18.76
CA GLY A 34 20.84 -18.21 19.13
C GLY A 34 19.88 -18.69 18.04
N GLY A 35 20.04 -19.95 17.62
CA GLY A 35 19.22 -20.55 16.56
C GLY A 35 19.58 -20.08 15.14
N ALA A 36 20.69 -19.36 14.95
CA ALA A 36 21.21 -19.00 13.64
C ALA A 36 22.31 -19.96 13.17
N ILE A 37 22.38 -20.16 11.86
CA ILE A 37 23.42 -20.93 11.19
C ILE A 37 24.26 -20.02 10.31
N ASP A 38 25.55 -20.35 10.16
CA ASP A 38 26.51 -19.56 9.39
C ASP A 38 26.40 -19.82 7.87
N ILE A 39 25.16 -19.75 7.37
CA ILE A 39 24.79 -19.89 5.97
C ILE A 39 24.00 -18.64 5.58
N ALA A 40 24.29 -18.11 4.39
CA ALA A 40 23.56 -16.97 3.86
C ALA A 40 22.07 -17.31 3.64
N PRO A 41 21.17 -16.35 3.85
CA PRO A 41 19.74 -16.50 3.54
C PRO A 41 19.47 -16.99 2.11
N PRO A 42 18.31 -17.63 1.85
CA PRO A 42 17.88 -17.94 0.49
C PRO A 42 17.70 -16.65 -0.32
N ASP A 43 18.21 -16.63 -1.57
CA ASP A 43 18.19 -15.43 -2.43
C ASP A 43 16.77 -14.93 -2.76
N ARG A 44 15.80 -15.85 -2.83
CA ARG A 44 14.38 -15.56 -3.08
C ARG A 44 13.50 -16.46 -2.23
N GLN A 45 12.50 -15.85 -1.61
CA GLN A 45 11.45 -16.54 -0.87
C GLN A 45 10.13 -16.39 -1.62
N GLU A 46 9.51 -17.52 -1.92
CA GLU A 46 8.22 -17.59 -2.59
C GLU A 46 7.09 -17.58 -1.55
N PRO A 47 5.99 -16.85 -1.79
CA PRO A 47 4.80 -16.94 -0.95
C PRO A 47 4.33 -18.39 -0.80
N GLY A 48 4.00 -18.78 0.42
CA GLY A 48 3.54 -20.14 0.71
C GLY A 48 4.62 -21.21 0.74
N LYS A 49 5.89 -20.85 0.55
CA LYS A 49 7.03 -21.74 0.76
C LYS A 49 7.70 -21.44 2.09
N ARG A 50 8.13 -22.49 2.77
CA ARG A 50 9.08 -22.46 3.89
C ARG A 50 10.36 -23.14 3.46
N TYR A 51 11.49 -22.62 3.91
CA TYR A 51 12.80 -23.10 3.46
C TYR A 51 13.47 -23.89 4.56
N ARG A 52 14.10 -25.01 4.21
CA ARG A 52 14.92 -25.81 5.13
C ARG A 52 16.26 -26.09 4.47
N LEU A 53 17.31 -26.13 5.27
CA LEU A 53 18.64 -26.47 4.75
C LEU A 53 18.80 -28.00 4.65
N GLU A 54 19.09 -28.50 3.46
CA GLU A 54 19.41 -29.91 3.18
C GLU A 54 20.70 -29.95 2.35
N ASP A 55 21.69 -30.72 2.79
CA ASP A 55 23.01 -30.84 2.13
C ASP A 55 23.68 -29.49 1.78
N GLY A 56 23.50 -28.49 2.66
CA GLY A 56 24.06 -27.15 2.50
C GLY A 56 23.33 -26.27 1.48
N ARG A 57 22.14 -26.70 0.99
CA ARG A 57 21.30 -25.94 0.06
C ARG A 57 19.92 -25.70 0.66
N TRP A 58 19.32 -24.56 0.29
CA TRP A 58 17.95 -24.25 0.68
C TRP A 58 16.97 -25.05 -0.18
N THR A 59 16.23 -25.95 0.46
CA THR A 59 15.08 -26.66 -0.13
C THR A 59 13.80 -25.89 0.19
N ALA A 60 12.99 -25.60 -0.83
CA ALA A 60 11.67 -25.01 -0.66
C ALA A 60 10.62 -26.10 -0.41
N LEU A 61 9.84 -25.97 0.65
CA LEU A 61 8.73 -26.85 1.00
C LEU A 61 7.43 -26.06 1.10
N ASP A 62 6.30 -26.69 0.78
CA ASP A 62 4.99 -26.08 0.95
C ASP A 62 4.65 -25.85 2.43
N ILE A 63 4.02 -24.70 2.70
CA ILE A 63 3.39 -24.40 3.99
C ILE A 63 1.98 -25.02 3.97
N PRO A 64 1.68 -26.01 4.83
CA PRO A 64 0.34 -26.60 4.88
C PRO A 64 -0.73 -25.55 5.21
N GLY A 65 -1.83 -25.55 4.44
CA GLY A 65 -2.93 -24.61 4.65
C GLY A 65 -2.66 -23.18 4.13
N PHE A 66 -1.53 -22.96 3.46
CA PHE A 66 -1.33 -21.72 2.71
C PHE A 66 -2.26 -21.68 1.51
N ASP A 67 -3.13 -20.67 1.50
CA ASP A 67 -4.08 -20.44 0.42
C ASP A 67 -3.53 -19.31 -0.47
N SER A 68 -2.88 -19.69 -1.57
CA SER A 68 -2.33 -18.74 -2.55
C SER A 68 -3.39 -17.86 -3.22
N SER A 69 -4.68 -18.24 -3.13
CA SER A 69 -5.78 -17.44 -3.66
C SER A 69 -6.02 -16.16 -2.87
N ARG A 70 -5.60 -16.11 -1.59
CA ARG A 70 -5.67 -14.89 -0.76
C ARG A 70 -4.57 -13.88 -1.06
N GLU A 71 -3.44 -14.34 -1.60
CA GLU A 71 -2.25 -13.50 -1.80
C GLU A 71 -2.15 -12.92 -3.23
N THR A 72 -2.92 -13.47 -4.17
CA THR A 72 -2.96 -12.96 -5.55
C THR A 72 -4.18 -12.07 -5.83
N GLY A 73 -4.91 -11.66 -4.79
CA GLY A 73 -6.15 -10.91 -4.96
C GLY A 73 -5.89 -9.48 -5.43
N LEU A 74 -6.53 -9.09 -6.53
CA LEU A 74 -6.94 -7.71 -6.81
C LEU A 74 -7.23 -6.96 -5.49
N PRO A 75 -6.91 -5.65 -5.36
CA PRO A 75 -7.23 -4.91 -4.14
C PRO A 75 -8.66 -5.25 -3.74
N SER A 76 -8.85 -5.77 -2.52
CA SER A 76 -10.17 -6.17 -1.99
C SER A 76 -11.21 -5.09 -2.35
N GLU A 77 -12.44 -5.48 -2.66
CA GLU A 77 -13.52 -4.54 -2.97
C GLU A 77 -13.62 -3.43 -1.91
N GLU A 78 -13.36 -3.77 -0.64
CA GLU A 78 -13.23 -2.84 0.47
C GLU A 78 -12.09 -1.80 0.31
N HIS A 79 -10.91 -2.24 -0.15
CA HIS A 79 -9.81 -1.32 -0.45
C HIS A 79 -10.14 -0.40 -1.63
N GLN A 80 -10.88 -0.90 -2.62
CA GLN A 80 -11.32 -0.11 -3.78
C GLN A 80 -12.38 0.92 -3.36
N ASP A 81 -13.37 0.53 -2.54
CA ASP A 81 -14.35 1.44 -1.94
C ASP A 81 -13.66 2.55 -1.15
N LEU A 82 -12.73 2.17 -0.27
CA LEU A 82 -11.99 3.14 0.54
C LEU A 82 -11.21 4.12 -0.33
N ALA A 83 -10.47 3.62 -1.33
CA ALA A 83 -9.71 4.46 -2.25
C ALA A 83 -10.62 5.42 -3.05
N ALA A 84 -11.77 4.94 -3.51
CA ALA A 84 -12.76 5.76 -4.21
C ALA A 84 -13.33 6.86 -3.31
N ARG A 85 -13.68 6.54 -2.05
CA ARG A 85 -14.20 7.50 -1.08
C ARG A 85 -13.17 8.57 -0.72
N VAL A 86 -11.93 8.16 -0.45
CA VAL A 86 -10.83 9.10 -0.18
C VAL A 86 -10.64 10.05 -1.38
N ARG A 87 -10.60 9.52 -2.60
CA ARG A 87 -10.47 10.34 -3.80
C ARG A 87 -11.63 11.33 -3.95
N ARG A 88 -12.88 10.87 -3.77
CA ARG A 88 -14.07 11.73 -3.82
C ARG A 88 -13.98 12.86 -2.79
N ASP A 89 -13.58 12.55 -1.56
CA ASP A 89 -13.52 13.52 -0.47
C ASP A 89 -12.44 14.59 -0.73
N VAL A 90 -11.28 14.20 -1.26
CA VAL A 90 -10.24 15.14 -1.71
C VAL A 90 -10.74 16.06 -2.82
N LEU A 91 -11.49 15.54 -3.80
CA LEU A 91 -12.05 16.34 -4.89
C LEU A 91 -13.16 17.30 -4.39
N LEU A 92 -13.97 16.87 -3.42
CA LEU A 92 -14.98 17.71 -2.77
C LEU A 92 -14.34 18.87 -1.98
N GLU A 93 -13.22 18.60 -1.28
CA GLU A 93 -12.45 19.62 -0.58
C GLU A 93 -11.84 20.62 -1.57
N HIS A 94 -11.18 20.14 -2.63
CA HIS A 94 -10.61 21.01 -3.67
C HIS A 94 -11.67 21.91 -4.31
N ALA A 95 -12.84 21.35 -4.66
CA ALA A 95 -13.96 22.13 -5.18
C ALA A 95 -14.45 23.18 -4.17
N GLY A 96 -14.46 22.87 -2.87
CA GLY A 96 -14.78 23.83 -1.81
C GLY A 96 -13.82 25.02 -1.80
N LEU A 97 -12.52 24.77 -1.92
CA LEU A 97 -11.49 25.81 -1.99
C LEU A 97 -11.64 26.72 -3.22
N ARG A 98 -12.01 26.16 -4.38
CA ARG A 98 -12.25 26.93 -5.62
C ARG A 98 -13.53 27.75 -5.55
N MET A 99 -14.56 27.23 -4.90
CA MET A 99 -15.85 27.92 -4.76
C MET A 99 -15.82 29.07 -3.77
N ALA A 100 -14.99 29.01 -2.71
CA ALA A 100 -14.98 30.03 -1.66
C ALA A 100 -14.86 31.47 -2.19
N PRO A 101 -13.81 31.85 -2.98
CA PRO A 101 -13.70 33.21 -3.50
C PRO A 101 -14.81 33.59 -4.48
N LEU A 102 -15.33 32.64 -5.24
CA LEU A 102 -16.45 32.88 -6.17
C LEU A 102 -17.75 33.17 -5.40
N GLN A 103 -17.96 32.46 -4.29
CA GLN A 103 -19.11 32.69 -3.40
C GLN A 103 -18.97 34.03 -2.68
N ASP A 104 -17.78 34.38 -2.21
CA ASP A 104 -17.51 35.70 -1.62
C ASP A 104 -17.84 36.83 -2.61
N ALA A 105 -17.42 36.72 -3.88
CA ALA A 105 -17.74 37.72 -4.90
C ALA A 105 -19.25 37.85 -5.15
N VAL A 106 -19.98 36.74 -5.14
CA VAL A 106 -21.45 36.73 -5.28
C VAL A 106 -22.11 37.36 -4.06
N ASP A 107 -21.68 37.00 -2.86
CA ASP A 107 -22.23 37.49 -1.60
C ASP A 107 -21.97 39.00 -1.41
N LEU A 108 -20.82 39.49 -1.88
CA LEU A 108 -20.48 40.92 -1.93
C LEU A 108 -21.17 41.67 -3.08
N GLY A 109 -21.85 40.97 -3.99
CA GLY A 109 -22.51 41.56 -5.15
C GLY A 109 -21.55 42.11 -6.22
N ILE A 110 -20.29 41.66 -6.21
CA ILE A 110 -19.23 42.11 -7.14
C ILE A 110 -18.83 41.04 -8.16
N ALA A 111 -19.48 39.86 -8.13
CA ALA A 111 -19.20 38.77 -9.05
C ALA A 111 -19.47 39.14 -10.51
N THR A 112 -18.48 38.87 -11.36
CA THR A 112 -18.63 38.90 -12.81
C THR A 112 -19.52 37.76 -13.30
N ASN A 113 -20.04 37.87 -14.53
CA ASN A 113 -20.81 36.78 -15.15
C ASN A 113 -19.98 35.49 -15.26
N ALA A 114 -18.69 35.61 -15.58
CA ALA A 114 -17.78 34.47 -15.65
C ALA A 114 -17.63 33.76 -14.29
N GLU A 115 -17.51 34.51 -13.19
CA GLU A 115 -17.44 33.94 -11.85
C GLU A 115 -18.74 33.24 -11.43
N GLN A 116 -19.90 33.77 -11.83
CA GLN A 116 -21.20 33.12 -11.60
C GLN A 116 -21.35 31.81 -12.39
N GLU A 117 -20.88 31.78 -13.65
CA GLU A 117 -20.85 30.56 -14.47
C GLU A 117 -19.90 29.52 -13.88
N SER A 118 -18.68 29.92 -13.51
CA SER A 118 -17.71 29.05 -12.82
C SER A 118 -18.29 28.51 -11.51
N LEU A 119 -18.92 29.34 -10.68
CA LEU A 119 -19.54 28.90 -9.42
C LEU A 119 -20.64 27.85 -9.67
N THR A 120 -21.43 28.04 -10.72
CA THR A 120 -22.45 27.07 -11.13
C THR A 120 -21.82 25.76 -11.60
N ALA A 121 -20.76 25.81 -12.40
CA ALA A 121 -20.02 24.63 -12.85
C ALA A 121 -19.43 23.85 -11.67
N TRP A 122 -18.80 24.53 -10.71
CA TRP A 122 -18.26 23.91 -9.49
C TRP A 122 -19.35 23.30 -8.60
N LYS A 123 -20.52 23.95 -8.46
CA LYS A 123 -21.67 23.39 -7.73
C LYS A 123 -22.17 22.11 -8.39
N THR A 124 -22.32 22.10 -9.71
CA THR A 124 -22.69 20.92 -10.50
C THR A 124 -21.67 19.80 -10.33
N TYR A 125 -20.38 20.11 -10.42
CA TYR A 125 -19.29 19.17 -10.21
C TYR A 125 -19.35 18.48 -8.84
N ARG A 126 -19.55 19.23 -7.75
CA ARG A 126 -19.71 18.65 -6.39
C ARG A 126 -20.91 17.74 -6.28
N VAL A 127 -22.02 18.06 -6.95
CA VAL A 127 -23.19 17.18 -6.98
C VAL A 127 -22.87 15.87 -7.69
N HIS A 128 -22.17 15.92 -8.82
CA HIS A 128 -21.73 14.70 -9.53
C HIS A 128 -20.75 13.86 -8.71
N LEU A 129 -19.80 14.49 -8.01
CA LEU A 129 -18.90 13.77 -7.09
C LEU A 129 -19.65 13.05 -5.97
N ASN A 130 -20.67 13.69 -5.38
CA ASN A 130 -21.47 13.04 -4.34
C ASN A 130 -22.26 11.82 -4.86
N ARG A 131 -22.59 11.80 -6.16
CA ARG A 131 -23.32 10.70 -6.82
C ARG A 131 -22.41 9.61 -7.39
N VAL A 132 -21.08 9.72 -7.25
CA VAL A 132 -20.13 8.69 -7.69
C VAL A 132 -20.45 7.29 -7.13
N PRO A 133 -20.81 7.13 -5.84
CA PRO A 133 -21.17 5.81 -5.30
C PRO A 133 -22.43 5.19 -5.91
N ASP A 134 -23.28 5.98 -6.59
CA ASP A 134 -24.51 5.49 -7.21
C ASP A 134 -24.25 4.88 -8.61
N GLN A 135 -23.03 4.93 -9.11
CA GLN A 135 -22.67 4.39 -10.41
C GLN A 135 -22.67 2.85 -10.40
N ALA A 136 -23.17 2.24 -11.47
CA ALA A 136 -23.22 0.78 -11.59
C ALA A 136 -21.83 0.09 -11.55
N GLY A 137 -20.76 0.82 -11.88
CA GLY A 137 -19.39 0.30 -11.85
C GLY A 137 -18.67 0.54 -10.52
N TYR A 138 -19.29 1.20 -9.54
CA TYR A 138 -18.66 1.45 -8.25
C TYR A 138 -18.41 0.16 -7.45
N PRO A 139 -17.26 0.01 -6.77
CA PRO A 139 -16.08 0.91 -6.74
C PRO A 139 -15.01 0.59 -7.79
N ALA A 140 -15.19 -0.45 -8.60
CA ALA A 140 -14.15 -1.00 -9.49
C ALA A 140 -13.91 -0.20 -10.78
N ALA A 141 -14.96 0.40 -11.34
CA ALA A 141 -14.98 1.12 -12.61
C ALA A 141 -15.80 2.41 -12.46
N ILE A 142 -15.13 3.49 -12.07
CA ILE A 142 -15.76 4.79 -11.78
C ILE A 142 -15.50 5.77 -12.92
N ASP A 143 -16.58 6.37 -13.43
CA ASP A 143 -16.51 7.52 -14.33
C ASP A 143 -16.48 8.82 -13.50
N TRP A 144 -15.29 9.41 -13.38
CA TRP A 144 -15.10 10.61 -12.57
C TRP A 144 -15.55 11.85 -13.33
N PRO A 145 -16.33 12.77 -12.71
CA PRO A 145 -16.70 14.01 -13.36
C PRO A 145 -15.44 14.82 -13.70
N ILE A 146 -15.52 15.59 -14.78
CA ILE A 146 -14.44 16.45 -15.26
C ILE A 146 -14.42 17.73 -14.44
N GLU A 147 -13.25 18.12 -13.97
CA GLU A 147 -13.05 19.36 -13.22
C GLU A 147 -13.31 20.59 -14.12
N PRO A 148 -14.12 21.56 -13.67
CA PRO A 148 -14.35 22.80 -14.41
C PRO A 148 -13.11 23.71 -14.39
N ALA A 149 -13.02 24.60 -15.39
CA ALA A 149 -11.92 25.56 -15.56
C ALA A 149 -12.04 26.80 -14.67
#